data_AF-A0A8B8GEP0-F1
#
_entry.id   AF-A0A8B8GEP0-F1
#
_cell.length_a   1.000
_cell.length_b   1.000
_cell.length_c   1.000
_cell.angle_alpha   90.00
_cell.angle_beta   90.00
_cell.angle_gamma   90.00
#
_symmetry.space_group_name_H-M   'P 1'
#
loop_
_entity.id
_entity.type
_entity.pdbx_description
1 polymer ?
#
loop_
_entity_poly.entity_id
_entity_poly.type
_entity_poly.pdbx_seq_one_letter_code
_entity_poly.pdbx_strand_id
1 'polypeptide(L)'
;MPFCLSNINMLNALFKSYTLIVFVAITHARISNRLFTCNNGNKIYDYFACDEIPDCEDGSDEDVNNCNMHLCDGEFSCDSGKCIPDLWVCDGINHCSKGEDEHQNMCNTRVCDDSTLFRCSSGKCIPKNWICNTILDCPNGNDENEFLCNNRTCSVDEFKCKSGQCISENIVCDVRNDCFDGSDENKAMCDARQCFNEEFRCDSGKCIEKNKVCDGYINDCVGGEDESEKICQNHTCSDDQYRCSSGRCIEFYWVCDGRSHCINNADEDLDMCRTHNCSEDQFRCSSGKCLAFYWVCDGNNDCPNKEDEDVHMCKVHECDPDQFRCDSGKCLNQDWVCDGIADCPDKKDEDVEMCQKHV
;
A
#
# COMPACT_ATOMS: atom_id res chain seq x y z
N MET A 1 57.90 -20.79 11.42
CA MET A 1 58.26 -20.30 10.07
C MET A 1 57.22 -20.85 9.10
N PRO A 2 56.72 -20.07 8.12
CA PRO A 2 55.51 -19.24 8.22
C PRO A 2 54.38 -19.63 7.22
N PHE A 3 53.28 -18.84 7.24
CA PHE A 3 52.18 -18.71 6.27
C PHE A 3 51.02 -19.72 6.28
N CYS A 4 49.79 -19.27 6.60
CA CYS A 4 48.83 -18.72 5.61
C CYS A 4 47.51 -18.25 6.28
N LEU A 5 47.02 -17.08 5.82
CA LEU A 5 45.61 -16.65 5.62
C LEU A 5 44.59 -16.89 6.76
N SER A 6 43.74 -15.97 7.22
CA SER A 6 43.12 -14.80 6.57
C SER A 6 42.40 -13.99 7.67
N ASN A 7 42.74 -12.71 7.80
CA ASN A 7 42.11 -11.78 8.73
C ASN A 7 41.17 -10.86 7.94
N ILE A 8 40.00 -11.38 7.54
CA ILE A 8 38.92 -10.63 6.84
C ILE A 8 37.56 -10.87 7.53
N ASN A 9 37.53 -11.17 8.84
CA ASN A 9 36.27 -11.45 9.55
C ASN A 9 36.03 -10.62 10.82
N MET A 10 36.78 -9.52 11.04
CA MET A 10 36.49 -8.59 12.15
C MET A 10 36.08 -7.17 11.74
N LEU A 11 36.06 -6.85 10.44
CA LEU A 11 35.53 -5.55 9.94
C LEU A 11 34.10 -5.65 9.36
N ASN A 12 33.61 -6.86 9.09
CA ASN A 12 32.24 -7.09 8.60
C ASN A 12 31.19 -7.33 9.70
N ALA A 13 31.58 -7.28 10.98
CA ALA A 13 30.68 -7.47 12.11
C ALA A 13 30.17 -6.14 12.73
N LEU A 14 30.75 -5.00 12.35
CA LEU A 14 30.30 -3.66 12.79
C LEU A 14 29.44 -2.93 11.75
N PHE A 15 29.39 -3.42 10.50
CA PHE A 15 28.58 -2.85 9.41
C PHE A 15 27.17 -3.47 9.26
N LYS A 16 26.79 -4.45 10.10
CA LYS A 16 25.49 -5.14 10.02
C LYS A 16 24.44 -4.70 11.05
N SER A 17 24.74 -3.71 11.90
CA SER A 17 23.77 -3.18 12.87
C SER A 17 23.24 -1.78 12.55
N TYR A 18 23.74 -1.11 11.51
CA TYR A 18 23.30 0.25 11.16
C TYR A 18 22.40 0.33 9.92
N THR A 19 22.19 -0.78 9.20
CA THR A 19 21.40 -0.79 7.95
C THR A 19 19.94 -1.23 8.13
N LEU A 20 19.49 -1.49 9.37
CA LEU A 20 18.10 -1.90 9.65
C LEU A 20 17.26 -0.85 10.40
N ILE A 21 17.84 0.27 10.83
CA ILE A 21 17.09 1.33 11.55
C ILE A 21 16.58 2.41 10.58
N VAL A 22 17.05 2.43 9.32
CA VAL A 22 16.62 3.43 8.33
C VAL A 22 15.41 2.98 7.50
N PHE A 23 15.03 1.70 7.54
CA PHE A 23 13.94 1.16 6.67
C PHE A 23 12.57 1.03 7.33
N VAL A 24 12.40 1.34 8.62
CA VAL A 24 11.11 1.17 9.32
C VAL A 24 10.31 2.48 9.46
N ALA A 25 10.88 3.62 9.05
CA ALA A 25 10.17 4.91 9.04
C ALA A 25 9.64 5.34 7.65
N ILE A 26 9.71 4.47 6.64
CA ILE A 26 9.38 4.81 5.24
C ILE A 26 8.02 4.22 4.79
N THR A 27 7.22 3.62 5.69
CA THR A 27 5.94 3.03 5.24
C THR A 27 4.76 3.99 5.20
N HIS A 28 4.87 5.25 5.65
CA HIS A 28 3.77 6.22 5.53
C HIS A 28 4.19 7.70 5.32
N ALA A 29 5.48 7.99 5.15
CA ALA A 29 5.86 9.28 4.59
C ALA A 29 5.64 9.18 3.08
N ARG A 30 4.74 10.00 2.51
CA ARG A 30 4.74 10.24 1.07
C ARG A 30 6.11 10.82 0.73
N ILE A 31 7.06 9.98 0.33
CA ILE A 31 8.22 10.45 -0.40
C ILE A 31 7.64 11.04 -1.68
N SER A 32 7.83 12.35 -1.87
CA SER A 32 7.43 13.00 -3.11
C SER A 32 8.11 12.27 -4.27
N ASN A 33 7.32 11.68 -5.18
CA ASN A 33 7.82 11.07 -6.42
C ASN A 33 8.05 12.15 -7.50
N ARG A 34 8.12 13.43 -7.12
CA ARG A 34 8.30 14.52 -8.08
C ARG A 34 9.77 14.65 -8.47
N LEU A 35 9.96 15.04 -9.72
CA LEU A 35 11.27 15.19 -10.34
C LEU A 35 11.59 16.69 -10.49
N PHE A 36 12.69 17.13 -9.91
CA PHE A 36 13.33 18.41 -10.21
C PHE A 36 14.00 18.33 -11.59
N THR A 37 13.82 19.35 -12.42
CA THR A 37 14.49 19.44 -13.73
C THR A 37 15.66 20.41 -13.63
N CYS A 38 16.87 19.87 -13.70
CA CYS A 38 18.12 20.63 -13.81
C CYS A 38 18.08 21.58 -15.02
N ASN A 39 18.88 22.64 -15.01
CA ASN A 39 18.94 23.60 -16.13
C ASN A 39 19.42 22.97 -17.45
N ASN A 40 20.16 21.85 -17.38
CA ASN A 40 20.56 21.04 -18.52
C ASN A 40 19.47 20.06 -19.03
N GLY A 41 18.33 19.98 -18.36
CA GLY A 41 17.20 19.11 -18.68
C GLY A 41 17.21 17.72 -18.02
N ASN A 42 18.26 17.38 -17.25
CA ASN A 42 18.28 16.15 -16.46
C ASN A 42 17.28 16.24 -15.31
N LYS A 43 16.78 15.08 -14.86
CA LYS A 43 15.81 14.99 -13.77
C LYS A 43 16.42 14.28 -12.56
N ILE A 44 16.27 14.87 -11.38
CA ILE A 44 16.57 14.27 -10.08
C ILE A 44 15.30 14.28 -9.23
N TYR A 45 15.26 13.53 -8.13
CA TYR A 45 14.12 13.67 -7.19
C TYR A 45 14.15 15.03 -6.50
N ASP A 46 12.97 15.61 -6.24
CA ASP A 46 12.85 16.95 -5.67
C ASP A 46 13.49 17.11 -4.28
N TYR A 47 13.57 16.05 -3.48
CA TYR A 47 14.25 16.07 -2.18
C TYR A 47 15.78 16.20 -2.29
N PHE A 48 16.35 16.00 -3.49
CA PHE A 48 17.75 16.30 -3.81
C PHE A 48 17.94 17.72 -4.37
N ALA A 49 16.87 18.52 -4.50
CA ALA A 49 17.02 19.92 -4.85
C ALA A 49 17.22 20.77 -3.58
N CYS A 50 18.18 21.70 -3.62
CA CYS A 50 18.44 22.67 -2.54
C CYS A 50 18.80 22.02 -1.20
N ASP A 51 19.52 20.89 -1.22
CA ASP A 51 19.95 20.14 -0.04
C ASP A 51 21.41 20.45 0.38
N GLU A 52 22.02 21.46 -0.25
CA GLU A 52 23.42 21.87 -0.12
C GLU A 52 24.43 20.87 -0.75
N ILE A 53 23.95 19.89 -1.51
CA ILE A 53 24.75 18.90 -2.23
C ILE A 53 24.47 19.03 -3.73
N PRO A 54 25.49 19.27 -4.57
CA PRO A 54 25.28 19.26 -6.02
C PRO A 54 25.00 17.84 -6.54
N ASP A 55 23.74 17.56 -6.83
CA ASP A 55 23.21 16.32 -7.42
C ASP A 55 22.93 16.47 -8.93
N CYS A 56 22.60 17.68 -9.40
CA CYS A 56 22.68 17.99 -10.82
C CYS A 56 24.14 18.12 -11.27
N GLU A 57 24.48 17.58 -12.45
CA GLU A 57 25.83 17.70 -13.03
C GLU A 57 26.27 19.17 -13.24
N ASP A 58 25.31 20.08 -13.41
CA ASP A 58 25.52 21.52 -13.57
C ASP A 58 25.33 22.32 -12.26
N GLY A 59 25.03 21.66 -11.14
CA GLY A 59 24.78 22.26 -9.84
C GLY A 59 23.58 23.20 -9.79
N SER A 60 22.66 23.06 -10.76
CA SER A 60 21.50 23.96 -10.90
C SER A 60 20.40 23.71 -9.86
N ASP A 61 20.41 22.54 -9.25
CA ASP A 61 19.67 22.17 -8.05
C ASP A 61 20.04 23.00 -6.82
N GLU A 62 21.28 23.51 -6.76
CA GLU A 62 21.76 24.36 -5.67
C GLU A 62 21.81 25.86 -6.05
N ASP A 63 21.27 26.23 -7.22
CA ASP A 63 21.23 27.63 -7.66
C ASP A 63 20.15 28.41 -6.90
N VAL A 64 20.56 29.55 -6.32
CA VAL A 64 19.70 30.45 -5.53
C VAL A 64 18.44 30.89 -6.29
N ASN A 65 18.47 30.98 -7.62
CA ASN A 65 17.29 31.36 -8.40
C ASN A 65 16.31 30.20 -8.60
N ASN A 66 16.80 28.97 -8.63
CA ASN A 66 15.98 27.76 -8.70
C ASN A 66 15.40 27.42 -7.31
N CYS A 67 16.18 27.60 -6.24
CA CYS A 67 15.72 27.38 -4.86
C CYS A 67 14.74 28.46 -4.35
N ASN A 68 14.84 29.71 -4.83
CA ASN A 68 13.88 30.76 -4.46
C ASN A 68 12.52 30.64 -5.17
N MET A 69 12.43 29.84 -6.24
CA MET A 69 11.18 29.61 -6.98
C MET A 69 10.53 28.26 -6.62
N HIS A 70 11.22 27.40 -5.86
CA HIS A 70 10.69 26.13 -5.40
C HIS A 70 9.61 26.37 -4.34
N LEU A 71 8.35 26.32 -4.77
CA LEU A 71 7.24 26.13 -3.84
C LEU A 71 7.34 24.71 -3.30
N CYS A 72 7.70 24.57 -2.02
CA CYS A 72 7.51 23.33 -1.27
C CYS A 72 5.98 23.07 -1.21
N ASP A 73 5.45 22.35 -2.21
CA ASP A 73 4.02 22.08 -2.38
C ASP A 73 3.57 21.04 -1.34
N GLY A 74 3.14 21.54 -0.18
CA GLY A 74 2.73 20.69 0.96
C GLY A 74 3.88 20.31 1.91
N GLU A 75 5.05 20.94 1.80
CA GLU A 75 6.21 20.71 2.67
C GLU A 75 6.71 22.02 3.31
N PHE A 76 7.51 21.92 4.37
CA PHE A 76 8.03 23.08 5.08
C PHE A 76 9.30 23.62 4.42
N SER A 77 9.31 24.91 4.11
CA SER A 77 10.45 25.59 3.49
C SER A 77 11.35 26.22 4.57
N CYS A 78 12.61 25.80 4.61
CA CYS A 78 13.66 26.48 5.37
C CYS A 78 14.06 27.80 4.67
N ASP A 79 14.60 28.78 5.42
CA ASP A 79 15.06 30.06 4.84
C ASP A 79 16.22 29.89 3.83
N SER A 80 16.88 28.72 3.82
CA SER A 80 17.91 28.36 2.84
C SER A 80 17.34 27.92 1.48
N GLY A 81 16.05 27.61 1.40
CA GLY A 81 15.41 27.01 0.22
C GLY A 81 15.22 25.49 0.32
N LYS A 82 15.80 24.84 1.34
CA LYS A 82 15.60 23.40 1.61
C LYS A 82 14.15 23.12 2.00
N CYS A 83 13.53 22.11 1.39
CA CYS A 83 12.21 21.59 1.82
C CYS A 83 12.39 20.41 2.78
N ILE A 84 11.58 20.36 3.83
CA ILE A 84 11.54 19.21 4.76
C ILE A 84 10.11 18.72 4.97
N PRO A 85 9.91 17.42 5.24
CA PRO A 85 8.59 16.87 5.53
C PRO A 85 7.91 17.56 6.70
N ASP A 86 6.60 17.75 6.61
CA ASP A 86 5.80 18.35 7.69
C ASP A 86 5.93 17.61 9.04
N LEU A 87 6.20 16.29 8.98
CA LEU A 87 6.43 15.44 10.14
C LEU A 87 7.73 15.78 10.90
N TRP A 88 8.70 16.41 10.25
CA TRP A 88 10.03 16.72 10.82
C TRP A 88 10.11 18.10 11.46
N VAL A 89 9.07 18.92 11.28
CA VAL A 89 9.02 20.26 11.83
C VAL A 89 8.54 20.21 13.29
N CYS A 90 9.29 20.85 14.20
CA CYS A 90 9.05 20.85 15.65
C CYS A 90 9.13 19.47 16.31
N ASP A 91 9.93 18.57 15.73
CA ASP A 91 10.17 17.22 16.23
C ASP A 91 11.33 17.14 17.23
N GLY A 92 12.01 18.27 17.48
CA GLY A 92 13.11 18.41 18.42
C GLY A 92 14.48 18.15 17.80
N ILE A 93 14.55 17.93 16.48
CA ILE A 93 15.79 17.72 15.72
C ILE A 93 15.91 18.86 14.71
N ASN A 94 17.08 19.45 14.63
CA ASN A 94 17.35 20.51 13.66
C ASN A 94 17.59 19.90 12.26
N HIS A 95 16.66 20.12 11.34
CA HIS A 95 16.75 19.72 9.93
C HIS A 95 17.07 20.88 8.97
N CYS A 96 16.86 22.13 9.39
CA CYS A 96 17.20 23.32 8.61
C CYS A 96 18.59 23.91 8.97
N SER A 97 19.24 24.63 8.05
CA SER A 97 20.61 25.11 8.26
C SER A 97 20.75 26.07 9.46
N LYS A 98 19.68 26.73 9.91
CA LYS A 98 19.67 27.55 11.13
C LYS A 98 18.65 27.09 12.19
N GLY A 99 18.02 25.92 12.01
CA GLY A 99 17.01 25.41 12.93
C GLY A 99 15.70 26.17 12.91
N GLU A 100 15.34 26.75 11.76
CA GLU A 100 14.05 27.43 11.59
C GLU A 100 12.86 26.50 11.86
N ASP A 101 13.01 25.21 11.57
CA ASP A 101 12.06 24.13 11.83
C ASP A 101 11.83 23.86 13.32
N GLU A 102 12.74 24.32 14.18
CA GLU A 102 12.68 24.18 15.65
C GLU A 102 12.52 25.53 16.37
N HIS A 103 12.20 26.59 15.62
CA HIS A 103 11.98 27.90 16.21
C HIS A 103 10.73 27.92 17.10
N GLN A 104 10.93 28.19 18.40
CA GLN A 104 9.87 28.21 19.42
C GLN A 104 8.62 29.01 19.00
N ASN A 105 8.79 30.18 18.39
CA ASN A 105 7.66 31.00 17.96
C ASN A 105 6.83 30.31 16.87
N MET A 106 7.51 29.70 15.89
CA MET A 106 6.85 28.95 14.82
C MET A 106 6.15 27.72 15.39
N CYS A 107 6.85 26.91 16.19
CA CYS A 107 6.26 25.72 16.82
C CYS A 107 5.06 26.05 17.71
N ASN A 108 5.10 27.17 18.44
CA ASN A 108 3.98 27.63 19.26
C ASN A 108 2.76 28.07 18.43
N THR A 109 2.95 28.61 17.22
CA THR A 109 1.85 29.11 16.37
C THR A 109 1.51 28.20 15.21
N ARG A 110 2.23 27.10 15.01
CA ARG A 110 1.98 26.14 13.93
C ARG A 110 0.58 25.55 14.05
N VAL A 111 -0.13 25.55 12.93
CA VAL A 111 -1.47 24.98 12.77
C VAL A 111 -1.33 23.67 12.03
N CYS A 112 -1.90 22.60 12.59
CA CYS A 112 -2.04 21.32 11.90
C CYS A 112 -3.42 21.25 11.26
N ASP A 113 -3.56 20.54 10.14
CA ASP A 113 -4.87 20.23 9.59
C ASP A 113 -5.66 19.35 10.57
N ASP A 114 -6.63 19.96 11.25
CA ASP A 114 -7.45 19.29 12.27
C ASP A 114 -8.36 18.21 11.69
N SER A 115 -8.46 18.04 10.37
CA SER A 115 -9.21 16.92 9.79
C SER A 115 -8.44 15.60 9.91
N THR A 116 -7.15 15.60 9.60
CA THR A 116 -6.31 14.39 9.45
C THR A 116 -5.17 14.29 10.47
N LEU A 117 -4.73 15.42 11.03
CA LEU A 117 -3.55 15.50 11.89
C LEU A 117 -3.90 15.87 13.34
N PHE A 118 -2.97 15.58 14.24
CA PHE A 118 -2.97 15.94 15.65
C PHE A 118 -1.75 16.79 15.96
N ARG A 119 -1.98 17.87 16.70
CA ARG A 119 -0.93 18.79 17.13
C ARG A 119 -0.38 18.38 18.49
N CYS A 120 0.87 17.93 18.52
CA CYS A 120 1.62 17.69 19.75
C CYS A 120 1.77 18.97 20.58
N SER A 121 2.05 18.83 21.87
CA SER A 121 2.34 19.99 22.73
C SER A 121 3.61 20.74 22.31
N SER A 122 4.54 20.06 21.61
CA SER A 122 5.73 20.65 21.01
C SER A 122 5.44 21.52 19.79
N GLY A 123 4.28 21.35 19.13
CA GLY A 123 3.98 21.96 17.83
C GLY A 123 4.17 21.03 16.63
N LYS A 124 4.72 19.82 16.83
CA LYS A 124 4.76 18.76 15.80
C LYS A 124 3.34 18.34 15.39
N CYS A 125 3.14 18.07 14.11
CA CYS A 125 1.89 17.49 13.60
C CYS A 125 2.12 16.00 13.31
N ILE A 126 1.28 15.13 13.84
CA ILE A 126 1.31 13.68 13.57
C ILE A 126 -0.05 13.22 13.04
N PRO A 127 -0.12 12.13 12.24
CA PRO A 127 -1.39 11.54 11.83
C PRO A 127 -2.28 11.17 13.02
N LYS A 128 -3.61 11.35 12.91
CA LYS A 128 -4.53 11.03 14.01
C LYS A 128 -4.53 9.56 14.41
N ASN A 129 -4.21 8.65 13.49
CA ASN A 129 -4.04 7.22 13.77
C ASN A 129 -2.73 6.90 14.50
N TRP A 130 -1.88 7.90 14.74
CA TRP A 130 -0.67 7.77 15.57
C TRP A 130 -0.90 8.22 17.01
N ILE A 131 -2.13 8.56 17.38
CA ILE A 131 -2.48 8.88 18.76
C ILE A 131 -2.93 7.60 19.45
N CYS A 132 -2.34 7.27 20.61
CA CYS A 132 -2.67 6.08 21.38
C CYS A 132 -2.40 4.78 20.60
N ASN A 133 -1.38 4.79 19.73
CA ASN A 133 -0.93 3.69 18.88
C ASN A 133 0.26 2.93 19.49
N THR A 134 0.65 3.25 20.72
CA THR A 134 1.79 2.67 21.47
C THR A 134 3.18 3.16 21.10
N ILE A 135 3.27 4.09 20.15
CA ILE A 135 4.53 4.66 19.68
C ILE A 135 4.60 6.10 20.19
N LEU A 136 5.76 6.51 20.71
CA LEU A 136 6.00 7.90 21.10
C LEU A 136 6.34 8.72 19.86
N ASP A 137 5.32 9.16 19.15
CA ASP A 137 5.42 9.94 17.93
C ASP A 137 5.57 11.44 18.23
N CYS A 138 4.97 11.91 19.33
CA CYS A 138 5.23 13.26 19.85
C CYS A 138 6.55 13.30 20.66
N PRO A 139 7.35 14.37 20.56
CA PRO A 139 8.60 14.52 21.32
C PRO A 139 8.42 14.44 22.85
N ASN A 140 7.25 14.88 23.34
CA ASN A 140 6.89 14.84 24.75
C ASN A 140 6.03 13.62 25.13
N GLY A 141 5.76 12.71 24.21
CA GLY A 141 4.90 11.53 24.43
C GLY A 141 3.45 11.85 24.79
N ASN A 142 2.95 13.04 24.39
CA ASN A 142 1.63 13.50 24.79
C ASN A 142 0.49 12.95 23.92
N ASP A 143 0.84 12.36 22.79
CA ASP A 143 0.03 11.45 21.97
C ASP A 143 -0.37 10.17 22.71
N GLU A 144 0.48 9.68 23.62
CA GLU A 144 0.24 8.48 24.45
C GLU A 144 -0.26 8.85 25.87
N ASN A 145 -0.81 10.04 26.05
CA ASN A 145 -1.27 10.49 27.35
C ASN A 145 -2.57 9.78 27.77
N GLU A 146 -2.59 9.20 28.98
CA GLU A 146 -3.75 8.46 29.52
C GLU A 146 -5.06 9.27 29.51
N PHE A 147 -5.03 10.57 29.81
CA PHE A 147 -6.23 11.41 29.77
C PHE A 147 -6.74 11.63 28.34
N LEU A 148 -5.83 11.81 27.38
CA LEU A 148 -6.15 11.92 25.95
C LEU A 148 -6.76 10.61 25.44
N CYS A 149 -6.10 9.48 25.69
CA CYS A 149 -6.52 8.16 25.22
C CYS A 149 -7.85 7.69 25.82
N ASN A 150 -8.07 7.97 27.10
CA ASN A 150 -9.34 7.65 27.75
C ASN A 150 -10.53 8.44 27.18
N ASN A 151 -10.32 9.66 26.70
CA ASN A 151 -11.39 10.51 26.16
C ASN A 151 -11.47 10.49 24.63
N ARG A 152 -10.51 9.86 23.94
CA ARG A 152 -10.52 9.66 22.49
C ARG A 152 -11.63 8.66 22.12
N THR A 153 -12.32 8.96 21.02
CA THR A 153 -13.16 7.98 20.33
C THR A 153 -12.30 7.41 19.21
N CYS A 154 -12.13 6.09 19.16
CA CYS A 154 -11.37 5.45 18.09
C CYS A 154 -12.12 5.58 16.75
N SER A 155 -11.42 5.33 15.64
CA SER A 155 -12.07 5.26 14.32
C SER A 155 -13.16 4.18 14.29
N VAL A 156 -14.01 4.21 13.26
CA VAL A 156 -15.08 3.20 13.09
C VAL A 156 -14.50 1.78 12.96
N ASP A 157 -13.30 1.65 12.39
CA ASP A 157 -12.61 0.38 12.16
C ASP A 157 -11.56 0.05 13.25
N GLU A 158 -11.62 0.76 14.39
CA GLU A 158 -10.70 0.60 15.51
C GLU A 158 -11.43 0.20 16.80
N PHE A 159 -10.90 -0.80 17.49
CA PHE A 159 -11.33 -1.21 18.82
C PHE A 159 -10.64 -0.39 19.91
N LYS A 160 -11.43 0.11 20.86
CA LYS A 160 -10.92 0.81 22.03
C LYS A 160 -10.60 -0.15 23.17
N CYS A 161 -9.32 -0.37 23.42
CA CYS A 161 -8.84 -1.06 24.61
C CYS A 161 -9.32 -0.34 25.89
N LYS A 162 -9.49 -1.09 26.97
CA LYS A 162 -9.83 -0.50 28.28
C LYS A 162 -8.68 0.36 28.86
N SER A 163 -7.44 0.12 28.42
CA SER A 163 -6.29 1.00 28.63
C SER A 163 -6.37 2.34 27.88
N GLY A 164 -7.32 2.50 26.94
CA GLY A 164 -7.51 3.69 26.11
C GLY A 164 -6.82 3.65 24.74
N GLN A 165 -6.02 2.62 24.45
CA GLN A 165 -5.42 2.41 23.12
C GLN A 165 -6.48 2.12 22.06
N CYS A 166 -6.19 2.49 20.82
CA CYS A 166 -7.01 2.15 19.67
C CYS A 166 -6.22 1.18 18.79
N ILE A 167 -6.74 -0.02 18.62
CA ILE A 167 -6.14 -1.06 17.79
C ILE A 167 -7.09 -1.42 16.65
N SER A 168 -6.61 -2.02 15.57
CA SER A 168 -7.50 -2.44 14.47
C SER A 168 -8.52 -3.48 14.95
N GLU A 169 -9.77 -3.37 14.51
CA GLU A 169 -10.79 -4.39 14.80
C GLU A 169 -10.35 -5.81 14.34
N ASN A 170 -9.53 -5.92 13.29
CA ASN A 170 -9.12 -7.22 12.71
C ASN A 170 -8.12 -8.02 13.58
N ILE A 171 -7.52 -7.39 14.59
CA ILE A 171 -6.55 -8.02 15.50
C ILE A 171 -7.10 -8.25 16.91
N VAL A 172 -8.39 -7.99 17.14
CA VAL A 172 -9.03 -8.27 18.43
C VAL A 172 -9.44 -9.76 18.49
N CYS A 173 -9.23 -10.42 19.63
CA CYS A 173 -9.51 -11.84 19.86
C CYS A 173 -8.70 -12.78 18.95
N ASP A 174 -7.49 -12.38 18.58
CA ASP A 174 -6.58 -13.10 17.69
C ASP A 174 -5.52 -13.95 18.45
N VAL A 175 -5.64 -14.05 19.79
CA VAL A 175 -4.74 -14.73 20.74
C VAL A 175 -3.47 -13.93 21.06
N ARG A 176 -3.25 -12.78 20.44
CA ARG A 176 -2.14 -11.88 20.77
C ARG A 176 -2.63 -10.76 21.66
N ASN A 177 -1.77 -10.39 22.60
CA ASN A 177 -2.06 -9.28 23.48
C ASN A 177 -1.57 -7.99 22.82
N ASP A 178 -2.46 -7.29 22.14
CA ASP A 178 -2.20 -6.02 21.46
C ASP A 178 -2.59 -4.82 22.33
N CYS A 179 -3.53 -5.00 23.27
CA CYS A 179 -3.78 -4.02 24.33
C CYS A 179 -2.75 -4.12 25.48
N PHE A 180 -2.41 -3.01 26.13
CA PHE A 180 -1.55 -3.00 27.32
C PHE A 180 -2.13 -3.81 28.49
N ASP A 181 -3.46 -3.85 28.59
CA ASP A 181 -4.18 -4.56 29.64
C ASP A 181 -4.76 -5.91 29.19
N GLY A 182 -4.54 -6.32 27.94
CA GLY A 182 -5.13 -7.53 27.35
C GLY A 182 -6.64 -7.54 27.29
N SER A 183 -7.25 -6.36 27.16
CA SER A 183 -8.70 -6.24 27.05
C SER A 183 -9.24 -6.73 25.70
N ASP A 184 -8.44 -6.70 24.65
CA ASP A 184 -8.68 -7.32 23.34
C ASP A 184 -8.81 -8.84 23.41
N GLU A 185 -8.06 -9.50 24.29
CA GLU A 185 -8.11 -10.96 24.49
C GLU A 185 -9.00 -11.36 25.67
N ASN A 186 -9.84 -10.44 26.16
CA ASN A 186 -10.72 -10.74 27.27
C ASN A 186 -11.80 -11.75 26.84
N LYS A 187 -11.77 -12.95 27.45
CA LYS A 187 -12.69 -14.04 27.08
C LYS A 187 -14.17 -13.64 27.09
N ALA A 188 -14.62 -12.89 28.09
CA ALA A 188 -16.03 -12.48 28.16
C ALA A 188 -16.40 -11.46 27.08
N MET A 189 -15.47 -10.59 26.70
CA MET A 189 -15.64 -9.65 25.59
C MET A 189 -15.64 -10.40 24.25
N CYS A 190 -14.66 -11.28 24.01
CA CYS A 190 -14.59 -12.09 22.80
C CYS A 190 -15.80 -13.00 22.61
N ASP A 191 -16.30 -13.62 23.69
CA ASP A 191 -17.50 -14.45 23.67
C ASP A 191 -18.76 -13.64 23.33
N ALA A 192 -18.82 -12.37 23.75
CA ALA A 192 -19.93 -11.46 23.47
C ALA A 192 -19.77 -10.65 22.18
N ARG A 193 -18.59 -10.68 21.54
CA ARG A 193 -18.28 -9.87 20.37
C ARG A 193 -19.14 -10.27 19.18
N GLN A 194 -19.69 -9.26 18.51
CA GLN A 194 -20.42 -9.39 17.26
C GLN A 194 -19.59 -8.77 16.15
N CYS A 195 -19.44 -9.48 15.03
CA CYS A 195 -18.75 -8.96 13.85
C CYS A 195 -19.69 -8.03 13.07
N PHE A 196 -19.13 -6.98 12.47
CA PHE A 196 -19.90 -5.99 11.71
C PHE A 196 -20.03 -6.44 10.25
N ASN A 197 -20.94 -5.81 9.49
CA ASN A 197 -21.08 -5.99 8.03
C ASN A 197 -21.15 -7.44 7.52
N GLU A 198 -21.77 -8.34 8.30
CA GLU A 198 -21.92 -9.77 7.96
C GLU A 198 -20.59 -10.55 7.87
N GLU A 199 -19.52 -10.05 8.46
CA GLU A 199 -18.25 -10.78 8.62
C GLU A 199 -18.44 -12.14 9.31
N PHE A 200 -17.50 -13.04 9.06
CA PHE A 200 -17.49 -14.35 9.69
C PHE A 200 -16.85 -14.28 11.08
N ARG A 201 -17.55 -14.83 12.07
CA ARG A 201 -17.09 -14.88 13.45
C ARG A 201 -16.44 -16.23 13.75
N CYS A 202 -15.15 -16.21 14.02
CA CYS A 202 -14.39 -17.35 14.52
C CYS A 202 -14.88 -17.76 15.93
N ASP A 203 -14.62 -19.00 16.33
CA ASP A 203 -14.89 -19.54 17.67
C ASP A 203 -14.11 -18.77 18.75
N SER A 204 -12.93 -18.23 18.40
CA SER A 204 -12.15 -17.36 19.29
C SER A 204 -12.84 -16.02 19.58
N GLY A 205 -13.75 -15.58 18.72
CA GLY A 205 -14.31 -14.23 18.72
C GLY A 205 -13.63 -13.27 17.74
N LYS A 206 -12.61 -13.71 17.01
CA LYS A 206 -12.04 -12.95 15.89
C LYS A 206 -13.06 -12.80 14.76
N CYS A 207 -13.04 -11.66 14.07
CA CYS A 207 -13.86 -11.39 12.90
C CYS A 207 -12.96 -11.40 11.66
N ILE A 208 -13.40 -12.09 10.61
CA ILE A 208 -12.71 -12.15 9.32
C ILE A 208 -13.70 -11.82 8.20
N GLU A 209 -13.17 -11.29 7.11
CA GLU A 209 -13.94 -11.02 5.89
C GLU A 209 -14.53 -12.32 5.32
N LYS A 210 -15.68 -12.24 4.65
CA LYS A 210 -16.35 -13.43 4.08
C LYS A 210 -15.53 -14.12 2.99
N ASN A 211 -14.73 -13.37 2.24
CA ASN A 211 -13.82 -13.88 1.20
C ASN A 211 -12.68 -14.73 1.78
N LYS A 212 -12.42 -14.67 3.10
CA LYS A 212 -11.45 -15.48 3.86
C LYS A 212 -12.04 -16.78 4.38
N VAL A 213 -13.34 -17.01 4.20
CA VAL A 213 -13.97 -18.25 4.64
C VAL A 213 -13.89 -19.26 3.51
N CYS A 214 -13.26 -20.40 3.77
CA CYS A 214 -13.07 -21.47 2.81
C CYS A 214 -12.18 -21.08 1.62
N ASP A 215 -11.27 -20.12 1.78
CA ASP A 215 -10.31 -19.71 0.76
C ASP A 215 -9.09 -20.66 0.68
N GLY A 216 -9.01 -21.58 1.65
CA GLY A 216 -7.96 -22.58 1.83
C GLY A 216 -6.81 -22.12 2.72
N TYR A 217 -6.96 -21.02 3.44
CA TYR A 217 -5.96 -20.48 4.36
C TYR A 217 -6.36 -20.70 5.83
N ILE A 218 -5.86 -21.79 6.43
CA ILE A 218 -6.24 -22.25 7.78
C ILE A 218 -5.91 -21.30 8.96
N ASN A 219 -5.28 -20.16 8.70
CA ASN A 219 -4.83 -19.24 9.76
C ASN A 219 -5.70 -17.98 9.86
N ASP A 220 -6.73 -17.82 9.02
CA ASP A 220 -7.62 -16.67 9.12
C ASP A 220 -8.39 -16.72 10.44
N CYS A 221 -8.98 -17.88 10.78
CA CYS A 221 -9.31 -18.18 12.17
C CYS A 221 -8.18 -18.91 12.90
N VAL A 222 -8.08 -18.64 14.21
CA VAL A 222 -7.07 -19.23 15.09
C VAL A 222 -7.17 -20.76 15.14
N GLY A 223 -8.39 -21.31 15.09
CA GLY A 223 -8.66 -22.74 15.14
C GLY A 223 -8.76 -23.41 13.76
N GLY A 224 -8.61 -22.66 12.66
CA GLY A 224 -8.83 -23.14 11.30
C GLY A 224 -10.26 -23.57 11.01
N GLU A 225 -11.23 -23.13 11.82
CA GLU A 225 -12.63 -23.49 11.68
C GLU A 225 -13.27 -22.92 10.41
N ASP A 226 -12.78 -21.78 9.94
CA ASP A 226 -13.08 -21.16 8.65
C ASP A 226 -12.89 -22.12 7.47
N GLU A 227 -11.97 -23.09 7.60
CA GLU A 227 -11.70 -24.13 6.60
C GLU A 227 -12.34 -25.49 6.93
N SER A 228 -13.20 -25.53 7.96
CA SER A 228 -13.83 -26.79 8.36
C SER A 228 -14.87 -27.24 7.34
N GLU A 229 -14.93 -28.56 7.10
CA GLU A 229 -15.89 -29.16 6.17
C GLU A 229 -17.34 -28.76 6.48
N LYS A 230 -17.69 -28.66 7.77
CA LYS A 230 -19.03 -28.27 8.23
C LYS A 230 -19.39 -26.83 7.85
N ILE A 231 -18.44 -25.91 7.94
CA ILE A 231 -18.63 -24.50 7.59
C ILE A 231 -18.70 -24.36 6.06
N CYS A 232 -17.71 -24.92 5.34
CA CYS A 232 -17.63 -24.80 3.88
C CYS A 232 -18.78 -25.49 3.12
N GLN A 233 -19.39 -26.52 3.70
CA GLN A 233 -20.59 -27.13 3.11
C GLN A 233 -21.79 -26.18 3.05
N ASN A 234 -21.93 -25.28 4.04
CA ASN A 234 -23.05 -24.34 4.14
C ASN A 234 -22.65 -22.90 3.76
N HIS A 235 -21.35 -22.62 3.62
CA HIS A 235 -20.85 -21.33 3.20
C HIS A 235 -21.16 -21.08 1.71
N THR A 236 -21.59 -19.85 1.43
CA THR A 236 -21.78 -19.35 0.06
C THR A 236 -20.62 -18.40 -0.22
N CYS A 237 -19.83 -18.70 -1.25
CA CYS A 237 -18.72 -17.85 -1.66
C CYS A 237 -19.21 -16.46 -2.08
N SER A 238 -18.31 -15.49 -2.08
CA SER A 238 -18.61 -14.15 -2.58
C SER A 238 -19.02 -14.20 -4.06
N ASP A 239 -19.77 -13.18 -4.52
CA ASP A 239 -20.31 -13.14 -5.89
C ASP A 239 -19.19 -13.14 -6.97
N ASP A 240 -17.98 -12.74 -6.59
CA ASP A 240 -16.74 -12.70 -7.37
C ASP A 240 -15.85 -13.95 -7.20
N GLN A 241 -16.33 -14.99 -6.50
CA GLN A 241 -15.60 -16.22 -6.27
C GLN A 241 -16.30 -17.46 -6.85
N TYR A 242 -15.51 -18.42 -7.33
CA TYR A 242 -15.97 -19.73 -7.76
C TYR A 242 -15.99 -20.72 -6.59
N ARG A 243 -17.12 -21.41 -6.42
CA ARG A 243 -17.29 -22.47 -5.41
C ARG A 243 -16.92 -23.85 -5.97
N CYS A 244 -15.81 -24.41 -5.51
CA CYS A 244 -15.43 -25.80 -5.74
C CYS A 244 -16.53 -26.76 -5.25
N SER A 245 -16.58 -27.97 -5.82
CA SER A 245 -17.49 -29.03 -5.36
C SER A 245 -17.25 -29.45 -3.90
N SER A 246 -16.04 -29.23 -3.37
CA SER A 246 -15.69 -29.44 -1.96
C SER A 246 -16.22 -28.35 -1.02
N GLY A 247 -16.72 -27.22 -1.54
CA GLY A 247 -17.12 -26.04 -0.76
C GLY A 247 -16.03 -24.98 -0.60
N ARG A 248 -14.81 -25.22 -1.10
CA ARG A 248 -13.73 -24.21 -1.17
C ARG A 248 -14.12 -23.09 -2.14
N CYS A 249 -13.83 -21.85 -1.77
CA CYS A 249 -13.95 -20.66 -2.59
C CYS A 249 -12.59 -20.36 -3.22
N ILE A 250 -12.56 -20.16 -4.53
CA ILE A 250 -11.38 -19.74 -5.27
C ILE A 250 -11.76 -18.57 -6.17
N GLU A 251 -10.80 -17.76 -6.56
CA GLU A 251 -11.05 -16.66 -7.47
C GLU A 251 -11.46 -17.16 -8.86
N PHE A 252 -12.36 -16.45 -9.56
CA PHE A 252 -12.80 -16.89 -10.90
C PHE A 252 -11.64 -17.00 -11.91
N TYR A 253 -10.61 -16.18 -11.78
CA TYR A 253 -9.45 -16.22 -12.67
C TYR A 253 -8.52 -17.42 -12.41
N TRP A 254 -8.71 -18.15 -11.31
CA TRP A 254 -8.05 -19.43 -11.02
C TRP A 254 -8.78 -20.63 -11.63
N VAL A 255 -9.96 -20.43 -12.22
CA VAL A 255 -10.71 -21.50 -12.88
C VAL A 255 -10.16 -21.71 -14.29
N CYS A 256 -9.77 -22.94 -14.62
CA CYS A 256 -9.23 -23.34 -15.93
C CYS A 256 -7.94 -22.58 -16.32
N ASP A 257 -7.13 -22.20 -15.33
CA ASP A 257 -5.87 -21.47 -15.50
C ASP A 257 -4.67 -22.40 -15.70
N GLY A 258 -4.89 -23.72 -15.64
CA GLY A 258 -3.88 -24.76 -15.77
C GLY A 258 -3.22 -25.17 -14.46
N ARG A 259 -3.70 -24.69 -13.31
CA ARG A 259 -3.20 -25.05 -11.98
C ARG A 259 -4.36 -25.50 -11.08
N SER A 260 -4.11 -26.52 -10.27
CA SER A 260 -5.10 -27.03 -9.33
C SER A 260 -5.22 -26.11 -8.12
N HIS A 261 -6.38 -25.49 -7.94
CA HIS A 261 -6.77 -24.73 -6.76
C HIS A 261 -7.91 -25.43 -5.99
N CYS A 262 -8.78 -26.19 -6.69
CA CYS A 262 -9.73 -27.09 -6.05
C CYS A 262 -9.11 -28.46 -5.74
N ILE A 263 -9.72 -29.17 -4.79
CA ILE A 263 -9.39 -30.57 -4.50
C ILE A 263 -9.59 -31.43 -5.75
N ASN A 264 -8.65 -32.34 -6.01
CA ASN A 264 -8.65 -33.24 -7.17
C ASN A 264 -8.66 -32.53 -8.53
N ASN A 265 -8.15 -31.29 -8.63
CA ASN A 265 -8.06 -30.57 -9.90
C ASN A 265 -9.43 -30.32 -10.55
N ALA A 266 -10.48 -30.17 -9.72
CA ALA A 266 -11.86 -30.05 -10.19
C ALA A 266 -12.14 -28.73 -10.94
N ASP A 267 -11.37 -27.69 -10.64
CA ASP A 267 -11.32 -26.40 -11.35
C ASP A 267 -10.69 -26.49 -12.74
N GLU A 268 -9.96 -27.56 -13.01
CA GLU A 268 -9.26 -27.81 -14.28
C GLU A 268 -9.89 -29.00 -15.03
N ASP A 269 -11.09 -29.40 -14.65
CA ASP A 269 -11.82 -30.45 -15.35
C ASP A 269 -12.21 -30.01 -16.76
N LEU A 270 -11.86 -30.81 -17.76
CA LEU A 270 -12.03 -30.46 -19.16
C LEU A 270 -13.51 -30.23 -19.56
N ASP A 271 -14.45 -30.98 -18.98
CA ASP A 271 -15.86 -30.84 -19.33
C ASP A 271 -16.47 -29.62 -18.63
N MET A 272 -16.04 -29.34 -17.40
CA MET A 272 -16.37 -28.09 -16.70
C MET A 272 -15.84 -26.87 -17.47
N CYS A 273 -14.54 -26.83 -17.81
CA CYS A 273 -13.94 -25.70 -18.53
C CYS A 273 -14.56 -25.42 -19.90
N ARG A 274 -15.06 -26.46 -20.58
CA ARG A 274 -15.80 -26.32 -21.85
C ARG A 274 -17.16 -25.67 -21.69
N THR A 275 -17.83 -25.90 -20.56
CA THR A 275 -19.22 -25.50 -20.32
C THR A 275 -19.35 -24.28 -19.41
N HIS A 276 -18.29 -23.94 -18.68
CA HIS A 276 -18.18 -22.73 -17.86
C HIS A 276 -18.28 -21.46 -18.71
N ASN A 277 -19.15 -20.54 -18.30
CA ASN A 277 -19.27 -19.21 -18.89
C ASN A 277 -18.67 -18.19 -17.93
N CYS A 278 -17.87 -17.28 -18.48
CA CYS A 278 -17.39 -16.11 -17.75
C CYS A 278 -18.52 -15.11 -17.51
N SER A 279 -18.31 -14.18 -16.57
CA SER A 279 -19.22 -13.05 -16.37
C SER A 279 -19.37 -12.22 -17.65
N GLU A 280 -20.44 -11.41 -17.74
CA GLU A 280 -20.64 -10.51 -18.90
C GLU A 280 -19.47 -9.52 -19.07
N ASP A 281 -18.79 -9.19 -17.97
CA ASP A 281 -17.65 -8.26 -17.92
C ASP A 281 -16.27 -8.96 -18.02
N GLN A 282 -16.22 -10.17 -18.57
CA GLN A 282 -15.00 -10.97 -18.67
C GLN A 282 -14.78 -11.57 -20.07
N PHE A 283 -13.53 -11.64 -20.48
CA PHE A 283 -13.08 -12.33 -21.69
C PHE A 283 -12.82 -13.81 -21.42
N ARG A 284 -13.32 -14.68 -22.31
CA ARG A 284 -13.15 -16.14 -22.19
C ARG A 284 -12.09 -16.65 -23.17
N CYS A 285 -10.99 -17.19 -22.64
CA CYS A 285 -9.97 -17.89 -23.42
C CYS A 285 -10.53 -19.21 -24.00
N SER A 286 -9.89 -19.76 -25.04
CA SER A 286 -10.25 -21.09 -25.57
C SER A 286 -10.07 -22.24 -24.57
N SER A 287 -9.22 -22.07 -23.55
CA SER A 287 -9.10 -23.03 -22.43
C SER A 287 -10.28 -23.05 -21.48
N GLY A 288 -11.12 -22.00 -21.49
CA GLY A 288 -12.18 -21.79 -20.49
C GLY A 288 -11.80 -20.81 -19.38
N LYS A 289 -10.53 -20.36 -19.31
CA LYS A 289 -10.08 -19.31 -18.37
C LYS A 289 -10.82 -18.00 -18.63
N CYS A 290 -11.19 -17.32 -17.55
CA CYS A 290 -11.84 -16.02 -17.58
C CYS A 290 -10.86 -14.92 -17.18
N LEU A 291 -10.75 -13.90 -18.02
CA LEU A 291 -9.92 -12.72 -17.80
C LEU A 291 -10.81 -11.49 -17.64
N ALA A 292 -10.48 -10.59 -16.72
CA ALA A 292 -11.13 -9.29 -16.71
C ALA A 292 -10.69 -8.47 -17.95
N PHE A 293 -11.56 -7.60 -18.47
CA PHE A 293 -11.29 -6.88 -19.72
C PHE A 293 -10.01 -6.04 -19.68
N TYR A 294 -9.61 -5.53 -18.51
CA TYR A 294 -8.38 -4.75 -18.39
C TYR A 294 -7.09 -5.55 -18.63
N TRP A 295 -7.13 -6.90 -18.61
CA TRP A 295 -6.02 -7.81 -19.01
C TRP A 295 -6.05 -8.17 -20.50
N VAL A 296 -7.02 -7.66 -21.25
CA VAL A 296 -7.13 -7.95 -22.68
C VAL A 296 -6.39 -6.87 -23.44
N CYS A 297 -5.46 -7.26 -24.31
CA CYS A 297 -4.63 -6.33 -25.08
C CYS A 297 -3.76 -5.43 -24.21
N ASP A 298 -3.35 -5.89 -23.03
CA ASP A 298 -2.45 -5.17 -22.11
C ASP A 298 -0.96 -5.40 -22.48
N GLY A 299 -0.70 -6.33 -23.41
CA GLY A 299 0.62 -6.71 -23.88
C GLY A 299 1.23 -7.92 -23.16
N ASN A 300 0.52 -8.49 -22.19
CA ASN A 300 0.91 -9.72 -21.49
C ASN A 300 0.32 -10.95 -22.19
N ASN A 301 0.58 -12.16 -21.70
CA ASN A 301 0.02 -13.38 -22.29
C ASN A 301 -0.69 -14.14 -21.19
N ASP A 302 -1.98 -13.84 -21.05
CA ASP A 302 -2.84 -14.32 -19.98
C ASP A 302 -3.78 -15.42 -20.46
N CYS A 303 -4.04 -15.51 -21.77
CA CYS A 303 -4.61 -16.69 -22.40
C CYS A 303 -3.55 -17.63 -22.99
N PRO A 304 -3.87 -18.93 -23.14
CA PRO A 304 -3.07 -19.82 -23.96
C PRO A 304 -2.95 -19.29 -25.40
N ASN A 305 -1.76 -19.38 -25.98
CA ASN A 305 -1.48 -18.96 -27.36
C ASN A 305 -1.68 -17.46 -27.66
N LYS A 306 -1.68 -16.55 -26.66
CA LYS A 306 -1.83 -15.10 -26.86
C LYS A 306 -3.15 -14.70 -27.52
N GLU A 307 -4.23 -15.42 -27.23
CA GLU A 307 -5.56 -15.13 -27.79
C GLU A 307 -6.11 -13.78 -27.33
N ASP A 308 -5.79 -13.41 -26.09
CA ASP A 308 -6.02 -12.10 -25.47
C ASP A 308 -5.25 -10.96 -26.13
N GLU A 309 -4.17 -11.28 -26.85
CA GLU A 309 -3.33 -10.34 -27.60
C GLU A 309 -3.47 -10.48 -29.11
N ASP A 310 -4.56 -11.11 -29.59
CA ASP A 310 -4.76 -11.25 -31.02
C ASP A 310 -4.97 -9.89 -31.68
N VAL A 311 -4.19 -9.62 -32.73
CA VAL A 311 -4.16 -8.34 -33.44
C VAL A 311 -5.53 -7.98 -34.04
N HIS A 312 -6.36 -8.94 -34.41
CA HIS A 312 -7.70 -8.65 -34.93
C HIS A 312 -8.67 -8.34 -33.81
N MET A 313 -8.55 -9.05 -32.69
CA MET A 313 -9.34 -8.85 -31.49
C MET A 313 -9.07 -7.47 -30.87
N CYS A 314 -7.81 -7.12 -30.62
CA CYS A 314 -7.40 -5.82 -30.06
C CYS A 314 -7.77 -4.61 -30.92
N LYS A 315 -7.95 -4.80 -32.23
CA LYS A 315 -8.43 -3.73 -33.13
C LYS A 315 -9.88 -3.34 -32.89
N VAL A 316 -10.71 -4.28 -32.45
CA VAL A 316 -12.14 -4.07 -32.19
C VAL A 316 -12.47 -3.99 -30.70
N HIS A 317 -11.57 -4.46 -29.83
CA HIS A 317 -11.71 -4.31 -28.39
C HIS A 317 -11.62 -2.83 -27.99
N GLU A 318 -12.58 -2.41 -27.17
CA GLU A 318 -12.60 -1.10 -26.51
C GLU A 318 -11.99 -1.28 -25.12
N CYS A 319 -10.94 -0.50 -24.83
CA CYS A 319 -10.31 -0.51 -23.50
C CYS A 319 -11.30 -0.02 -22.44
N ASP A 320 -11.03 -0.38 -21.18
CA ASP A 320 -11.79 0.12 -20.05
C ASP A 320 -11.79 1.68 -20.02
N PRO A 321 -12.86 2.35 -19.55
CA PRO A 321 -12.91 3.81 -19.45
C PRO A 321 -11.69 4.45 -18.78
N ASP A 322 -11.06 3.75 -17.85
CA ASP A 322 -9.88 4.23 -17.11
C ASP A 322 -8.53 3.84 -17.78
N GLN A 323 -8.56 3.34 -19.02
CA GLN A 323 -7.39 2.95 -19.79
C GLN A 323 -7.20 3.79 -21.05
N PHE A 324 -5.94 4.01 -21.44
CA PHE A 324 -5.57 4.66 -22.69
C PHE A 324 -5.40 3.64 -23.82
N ARG A 325 -5.95 3.94 -25.00
CA ARG A 325 -5.90 3.07 -26.17
C ARG A 325 -4.88 3.55 -27.21
N CYS A 326 -3.83 2.76 -27.41
CA CYS A 326 -2.88 2.93 -28.51
C CYS A 326 -3.54 2.72 -29.88
N ASP A 327 -2.96 3.22 -30.98
CA ASP A 327 -3.51 2.96 -32.33
C ASP A 327 -3.35 1.48 -32.74
N SER A 328 -2.37 0.81 -32.14
CA SER A 328 -2.17 -0.64 -32.24
C SER A 328 -3.32 -1.47 -31.64
N GLY A 329 -4.18 -0.87 -30.80
CA GLY A 329 -5.23 -1.57 -30.05
C GLY A 329 -4.81 -2.02 -28.65
N LYS A 330 -3.55 -1.78 -28.24
CA LYS A 330 -3.08 -2.01 -26.88
C LYS A 330 -3.73 -1.04 -25.89
N CYS A 331 -4.10 -1.53 -24.71
CA CYS A 331 -4.65 -0.77 -23.59
C CYS A 331 -3.56 -0.52 -22.54
N LEU A 332 -3.43 0.73 -22.10
CA LEU A 332 -2.45 1.16 -21.10
C LEU A 332 -3.17 1.77 -19.88
N ASN A 333 -2.54 1.67 -18.71
CA ASN A 333 -2.99 2.43 -17.54
C ASN A 333 -2.77 3.94 -17.79
N GLN A 334 -3.67 4.79 -17.29
CA GLN A 334 -3.51 6.26 -17.34
C GLN A 334 -2.18 6.74 -16.74
N ASP A 335 -1.65 6.05 -15.73
CA ASP A 335 -0.36 6.37 -15.12
C ASP A 335 0.83 6.22 -16.09
N TRP A 336 0.66 5.46 -17.18
CA TRP A 336 1.68 5.19 -18.21
C TRP A 336 1.49 6.05 -19.47
N VAL A 337 0.71 7.11 -19.34
CA VAL A 337 0.49 8.08 -20.41
C VAL A 337 1.31 9.32 -20.06
N CYS A 338 2.24 9.71 -20.94
CA CYS A 338 3.08 10.89 -20.76
C CYS A 338 4.04 10.78 -19.57
N ASP A 339 4.46 9.57 -19.21
CA ASP A 339 5.40 9.30 -18.13
C ASP A 339 6.87 9.41 -18.61
N GLY A 340 7.08 9.61 -19.92
CA GLY A 340 8.38 9.71 -20.55
C GLY A 340 8.90 8.38 -21.13
N ILE A 341 8.10 7.31 -21.05
CA ILE A 341 8.40 5.98 -21.56
C ILE A 341 7.42 5.63 -22.67
N ALA A 342 7.94 5.12 -23.79
CA ALA A 342 7.08 4.67 -24.87
C ALA A 342 6.59 3.24 -24.62
N ASP A 343 5.38 3.12 -24.07
CA ASP A 343 4.67 1.87 -23.78
C ASP A 343 3.72 1.45 -24.92
N CYS A 344 3.26 2.40 -25.74
CA CYS A 344 2.65 2.09 -27.03
C CYS A 344 3.73 1.71 -28.07
N PRO A 345 3.50 0.67 -28.90
CA PRO A 345 4.37 0.37 -30.05
C PRO A 345 4.52 1.55 -31.03
N ASP A 346 3.49 2.38 -31.10
CA ASP A 346 3.36 3.60 -31.91
C ASP A 346 3.83 4.88 -31.20
N LYS A 347 4.22 4.80 -29.91
CA LYS A 347 4.64 5.95 -29.06
C LYS A 347 3.59 7.06 -28.90
N LYS A 348 2.32 6.73 -29.11
CA LYS A 348 1.22 7.68 -29.10
C LYS A 348 0.91 8.19 -27.69
N ASP A 349 1.10 7.33 -26.70
CA ASP A 349 1.12 7.66 -25.28
C ASP A 349 2.09 8.81 -24.93
N GLU A 350 3.17 8.96 -25.68
CA GLU A 350 4.19 10.00 -25.50
C GLU A 350 4.09 11.14 -26.54
N ASP A 351 2.95 11.25 -27.24
CA ASP A 351 2.77 12.29 -28.23
C ASP A 351 2.62 13.67 -27.57
N VAL A 352 3.44 14.62 -28.02
CA VAL A 352 3.52 15.96 -27.47
C VAL A 352 2.17 16.70 -27.51
N GLU A 353 1.35 16.49 -28.54
CA GLU A 353 0.05 17.16 -28.68
C GLU A 353 -1.01 16.55 -27.75
N MET A 354 -0.87 15.26 -27.41
CA MET A 354 -1.72 14.58 -26.45
C MET A 354 -1.33 14.91 -25.01
N CYS A 355 -0.03 14.85 -24.68
CA CYS A 355 0.49 15.11 -23.34
C CYS A 355 0.28 16.55 -22.86
N GLN A 356 0.20 17.51 -23.78
CA GLN A 356 -0.16 18.89 -23.46
C GLN A 356 -1.59 19.06 -22.92
N LYS A 357 -2.46 18.04 -23.07
CA LYS A 357 -3.84 18.03 -22.56
C LYS A 357 -4.03 17.15 -21.32
N HIS A 358 -3.00 16.41 -20.91
CA HIS A 358 -2.97 15.48 -19.77
C HIS A 358 -2.22 16.10 -18.56
N VAL A 359 -2.45 17.39 -18.30
CA VAL A 359 -1.89 18.14 -17.16
C VAL A 359 -2.98 18.55 -16.20
#